data_AF-A0A0F9Z6S9-F1
#
_entry.id   AF-A0A0F9Z6S9-F1
#
_cell.length_a   1.000
_cell.length_b   1.000
_cell.length_c   1.000
_cell.angle_alpha   90.00
_cell.angle_beta   90.00
_cell.angle_gamma   90.00
#
_symmetry.space_group_name_H-M   'P 1'
#
loop_
_entity.id
_entity.type
_entity.pdbx_description
1 polymer ?
#
loop_
_entity_poly.entity_id
_entity_poly.type
_entity_poly.pdbx_seq_one_letter_code
_entity_poly.pdbx_strand_id
1 'polypeptide(L)' 'SSKYNVSRLVWYEEFDTAIPAIEKEKQIKTWKRQWKINLIEKGNPNWENLYYLF' A
#
# COMPACT_ATOMS: atom_id res chain seq x y z
N SER A 1 0.69 -6.37 21.81
CA SER A 1 0.03 -6.45 20.49
C SER A 1 1.06 -6.22 19.38
N SER A 2 1.65 -7.29 18.83
CA SER A 2 2.78 -7.22 17.87
C SER A 2 2.81 -8.47 16.97
N LYS A 3 1.64 -9.03 16.64
CA LYS A 3 1.58 -10.34 15.97
C LYS A 3 1.93 -10.27 14.48
N TYR A 4 2.02 -9.07 13.92
CA TYR A 4 2.44 -8.84 12.54
C TYR A 4 3.45 -7.69 12.55
N ASN A 5 4.68 -7.97 12.12
CA ASN A 5 5.81 -7.05 12.11
C ASN A 5 5.67 -6.01 10.99
N VAL A 6 4.51 -5.34 10.91
CA VAL A 6 4.18 -4.34 9.90
C VAL A 6 4.74 -3.00 10.37
N SER A 7 6.05 -2.83 10.17
CA SER A 7 6.81 -1.67 10.65
C SER A 7 7.12 -0.64 9.57
N ARG A 8 6.69 -0.89 8.32
CA ARG A 8 7.06 -0.04 7.17
C ARG A 8 5.85 0.27 6.28
N LEU A 9 5.60 1.56 6.06
CA LEU A 9 4.67 2.04 5.05
C LEU A 9 5.44 2.23 3.75
N VAL A 10 5.17 1.40 2.73
CA VAL A 10 5.90 1.45 1.45
C VAL A 10 5.07 1.95 0.28
N TRP A 11 3.75 2.00 0.43
CA TRP A 11 2.83 2.48 -0.59
C TRP A 11 1.50 2.90 0.05
N TYR A 12 0.97 4.03 -0.40
CA TYR A 12 -0.39 4.48 -0.13
C TYR A 12 -0.92 5.20 -1.38
N GLU A 13 -2.23 5.38 -1.45
CA GLU A 13 -2.90 6.15 -2.50
C GLU A 13 -3.98 6.99 -1.82
N GLU A 14 -4.02 8.27 -2.14
CA GLU A 14 -5.01 9.21 -1.60
C GLU A 14 -6.23 9.26 -2.51
N PHE A 15 -7.40 9.40 -1.90
CA PHE A 15 -8.68 9.49 -2.59
C PHE A 15 -9.50 10.61 -1.96
N ASP A 16 -10.21 11.37 -2.80
CA ASP A 16 -11.04 12.49 -2.34
C ASP A 16 -12.22 12.06 -1.47
N THR A 17 -12.70 10.83 -1.63
CA THR A 17 -13.86 10.29 -0.92
C THR A 17 -13.65 8.84 -0.51
N ALA A 18 -14.40 8.38 0.49
CA ALA A 18 -14.26 7.04 1.04
C ALA A 18 -14.68 5.92 0.05
N ILE A 19 -15.65 6.18 -0.84
CA ILE A 19 -16.17 5.19 -1.78
C ILE A 19 -15.08 4.61 -2.70
N PRO A 20 -14.34 5.43 -3.49
CA PRO A 20 -13.27 4.92 -4.36
C PRO A 20 -12.13 4.26 -3.57
N ALA A 21 -11.82 4.75 -2.36
CA ALA A 21 -10.83 4.12 -1.49
C ALA A 21 -11.23 2.69 -1.10
N ILE A 22 -12.49 2.49 -0.69
CA ILE A 22 -13.03 1.17 -0.32
C ILE A 22 -13.03 0.21 -1.52
N GLU A 23 -13.43 0.69 -2.70
CA GLU A 23 -13.43 -0.11 -3.92
C GLU A 23 -12.02 -0.55 -4.30
N LYS A 24 -11.05 0.37 -4.26
CA LYS A 24 -9.64 0.07 -4.52
C LYS A 24 -9.08 -0.93 -3.51
N GLU A 25 -9.36 -0.74 -2.23
CA GLU A 25 -8.93 -1.66 -1.18
C GLU A 25 -9.47 -3.08 -1.41
N LYS A 26 -10.77 -3.20 -1.76
CA LYS A 26 -11.40 -4.48 -2.10
C LYS A 26 -10.73 -5.15 -3.30
N GLN A 27 -10.40 -4.38 -4.35
CA GLN A 27 -9.68 -4.89 -5.51
C GLN A 27 -8.28 -5.39 -5.13
N ILE A 28 -7.48 -4.57 -4.42
CA ILE A 28 -6.12 -4.93 -4.03
C ILE A 28 -6.11 -6.16 -3.13
N LYS A 29 -7.11 -6.35 -2.26
CA LYS A 29 -7.20 -7.55 -1.41
C LYS A 29 -7.21 -8.85 -2.22
N THR A 30 -7.79 -8.88 -3.42
CA THR A 30 -7.85 -10.08 -4.28
C THR A 30 -6.64 -10.25 -5.20
N TRP A 31 -5.76 -9.25 -5.28
CA TRP A 31 -4.61 -9.30 -6.19
C TRP A 31 -3.57 -10.35 -5.78
N LYS A 32 -2.93 -10.93 -6.80
CA LYS A 32 -1.74 -11.75 -6.63
C LYS A 32 -0.63 -10.92 -5.99
N ARG A 33 0.19 -11.56 -5.15
CA ARG A 33 1.32 -10.91 -4.45
C ARG A 33 2.22 -10.13 -5.40
N GLN A 34 2.52 -10.68 -6.58
CA GLN A 34 3.38 -10.03 -7.56
C GLN A 34 2.83 -8.68 -8.05
N TRP A 35 1.52 -8.54 -8.22
CA TRP A 35 0.92 -7.29 -8.68
C TRP A 35 1.03 -6.20 -7.63
N LYS A 36 0.92 -6.56 -6.35
CA LYS A 36 1.16 -5.64 -5.24
C LYS A 36 2.61 -5.16 -5.23
N ILE A 37 3.56 -6.08 -5.45
CA ILE A 37 4.99 -5.75 -5.56
C ILE A 37 5.24 -4.78 -6.72
N ASN A 38 4.74 -5.10 -7.92
CA ASN A 38 4.90 -4.24 -9.09
C ASN A 38 4.28 -2.85 -8.87
N LEU A 39 3.15 -2.77 -8.15
CA LEU A 39 2.52 -1.50 -7.79
C LEU A 39 3.41 -0.66 -6.87
N ILE A 40 3.99 -1.29 -5.84
CA ILE A 40 4.93 -0.65 -4.91
C ILE A 40 6.17 -0.20 -5.68
N GLU A 41 6.81 -1.08 -6.45
CA GLU A 41 8.06 -0.81 -7.17
C GLU A 41 7.93 0.29 -8.22
N LYS A 42 6.73 0.48 -8.80
CA LYS A 42 6.47 1.57 -9.74
C LYS A 42 6.62 2.96 -9.12
N GLY A 43 6.27 3.12 -7.84
CA GLY A 43 6.35 4.40 -7.12
C GLY A 43 7.45 4.47 -6.07
N ASN A 44 7.96 3.33 -5.63
CA ASN A 44 8.93 3.19 -4.55
C ASN A 44 9.81 1.95 -4.79
N PRO A 45 10.71 1.97 -5.79
CA PRO A 45 11.53 0.81 -6.16
C PRO A 45 12.50 0.37 -5.05
N ASN A 46 12.88 1.29 -4.15
CA ASN A 46 13.77 1.03 -3.03
C ASN A 46 13.04 0.61 -1.75
N TRP A 47 11.71 0.52 -1.80
CA TRP A 47 10.87 0.17 -0.64
C TRP A 47 11.17 1.04 0.58
N GLU A 48 11.34 2.34 0.34
CA GLU A 48 11.58 3.35 1.38
C GLU A 48 10.37 3.47 2.30
N ASN A 49 10.62 3.84 3.56
CA ASN A 49 9.53 4.04 4.51
C ASN A 49 8.91 5.43 4.30
N LEU A 50 7.72 5.45 3.73
CA LEU A 50 6.95 6.68 3.47
C LEU A 50 6.43 7.32 4.75
N TYR A 51 6.46 6.63 5.89
CA TYR A 51 6.01 7.20 7.17
C TYR A 51 6.84 8.42 7.61
N TYR A 52 8.13 8.48 7.27
CA TYR A 52 8.99 9.61 7.62
C TYR A 52 8.87 10.81 6.66
N LEU A 53 8.05 10.69 5.61
CA LEU A 53 7.77 11.80 4.68
C LEU A 53 6.61 12.69 5.18
N PHE A 54 6.01 12.34 6.31
CA PHE A 54 5.00 13.10 7.04
C PHE A 54 5.54 13.48 8.42
#